data_AF-A0A2S9TD20-F1
#
_entry.id   AF-A0A2S9TD20-F1
#
_cell.length_a   1.000
_cell.length_b   1.000
_cell.length_c   1.000
_cell.angle_alpha   90.00
_cell.angle_beta   90.00
_cell.angle_gamma   90.00
#
_symmetry.space_group_name_H-M   'P 1'
#
loop_
_entity.id
_entity.type
_entity.pdbx_description
1 polymer ?
#
loop_
_entity_poly.entity_id
_entity_poly.type
_entity_poly.pdbx_seq_one_letter_code
_entity_poly.pdbx_strand_id
1 'polypeptide(L)'
;MSKKKSIPYLLSDYNNILEDFQIQKINCMGKDELLIHLKNQDSWLYDFYLRQKCINLFVRTGGFISIQLSDDDLYKIGVETTIKQINKRYFFDLENDSNTKIIHKILSRITNNIKNYFSPFRKINYTQFNNYLYEMEDLDDAFEKIVQEIDLEKIDRETIKIGLKKVWENSIVDMDFDMQDFQDICEKFGFRSLDILNYDPYSFAFKITKESLNNNFYQLTLVFDEGSVA
;
A
#
# COMPACT_ATOMS: atom_id res chain seq x y z
N MET A 1 -22.57 -40.07 28.13
CA MET A 1 -23.78 -39.21 28.32
C MET A 1 -23.72 -38.08 27.29
N SER A 2 -24.65 -38.03 26.33
CA SER A 2 -24.73 -36.91 25.38
C SER A 2 -25.54 -35.78 26.00
N LYS A 3 -24.91 -34.63 26.27
CA LYS A 3 -25.60 -33.42 26.74
C LYS A 3 -26.15 -32.66 25.54
N LYS A 4 -27.47 -32.62 25.38
CA LYS A 4 -28.15 -31.76 24.41
C LYS A 4 -28.26 -30.34 24.99
N LYS A 5 -27.67 -29.34 24.31
CA LYS A 5 -27.85 -27.90 24.60
C LYS A 5 -28.74 -27.29 23.50
N SER A 6 -29.65 -26.40 23.88
CA SER A 6 -30.48 -25.62 22.94
C SER A 6 -29.64 -24.57 22.20
N ILE A 7 -29.96 -24.33 20.91
CA ILE A 7 -29.34 -23.26 20.13
C ILE A 7 -29.88 -21.92 20.64
N PRO A 8 -29.03 -20.98 21.07
CA PRO A 8 -29.47 -19.71 21.62
C PRO A 8 -29.92 -18.72 20.53
N TYR A 9 -30.82 -17.81 20.91
CA TYR A 9 -31.44 -16.82 20.01
C TYR A 9 -30.59 -15.55 19.81
N LEU A 10 -29.68 -15.25 20.73
CA LEU A 10 -28.80 -14.07 20.70
C LEU A 10 -27.37 -14.46 20.31
N LEU A 11 -26.70 -13.60 19.53
CA LEU A 11 -25.32 -13.82 19.08
C LEU A 11 -24.32 -13.90 20.25
N SER A 12 -24.55 -13.13 21.33
CA SER A 12 -23.73 -13.18 22.56
C SER A 12 -23.75 -14.56 23.21
N ASP A 13 -24.93 -15.17 23.26
CA ASP A 13 -25.14 -16.46 23.88
C ASP A 13 -24.53 -17.58 23.03
N TYR A 14 -24.57 -17.44 21.70
CA TYR A 14 -23.88 -18.34 20.78
C TYR A 14 -22.37 -18.32 20.98
N ASN A 15 -21.76 -17.12 21.08
CA ASN A 15 -20.32 -16.97 21.29
C ASN A 15 -19.88 -17.61 22.62
N ASN A 16 -20.65 -17.43 23.69
CA ASN A 16 -20.39 -18.05 24.99
C ASN A 16 -20.44 -19.58 24.90
N ILE A 17 -21.42 -20.15 24.19
CA ILE A 17 -21.52 -21.61 24.01
C ILE A 17 -20.37 -22.15 23.16
N LEU A 18 -19.97 -21.43 22.11
CA LEU A 18 -18.85 -21.80 21.27
C LEU A 18 -17.54 -21.79 22.08
N GLU A 19 -17.33 -20.77 22.90
CA GLU A 19 -16.17 -20.67 23.79
C GLU A 19 -16.16 -21.82 24.81
N ASP A 20 -17.29 -22.10 25.47
CA ASP A 20 -17.46 -23.23 26.38
C ASP A 20 -17.06 -24.55 25.70
N PHE A 21 -17.51 -24.76 24.46
CA PHE A 21 -17.21 -25.96 23.69
C PHE A 21 -15.72 -26.05 23.36
N GLN A 22 -15.09 -24.96 22.95
CA GLN A 22 -13.66 -24.91 22.65
C GLN A 22 -12.82 -25.19 23.91
N ILE A 23 -13.20 -24.63 25.07
CA ILE A 23 -12.53 -24.88 26.35
C ILE A 23 -12.67 -26.36 26.74
N GLN A 24 -13.86 -26.93 26.62
CA GLN A 24 -14.08 -28.36 26.88
C GLN A 24 -13.23 -29.22 25.95
N LYS A 25 -13.18 -28.89 24.66
CA LYS A 25 -12.33 -29.58 23.68
C LYS A 25 -10.87 -29.54 24.10
N ILE A 26 -10.33 -28.38 24.48
CA ILE A 26 -8.95 -28.22 24.98
C ILE A 26 -8.71 -29.06 26.23
N ASN A 27 -9.65 -29.07 27.18
CA ASN A 27 -9.51 -29.81 28.42
C ASN A 27 -9.57 -31.34 28.23
N CYS A 28 -10.28 -31.81 27.20
CA CYS A 28 -10.36 -33.22 26.85
C CYS A 28 -9.16 -33.73 26.04
N MET A 29 -8.31 -32.86 25.48
CA MET A 29 -7.15 -33.26 24.69
C MET A 29 -6.07 -33.95 25.53
N GLY A 30 -5.49 -34.99 24.95
CA GLY A 30 -4.23 -35.56 25.45
C GLY A 30 -3.08 -34.55 25.35
N LYS A 31 -2.02 -34.73 26.15
CA LYS A 31 -0.85 -33.83 26.13
C LYS A 31 -0.14 -33.83 24.78
N ASP A 32 0.05 -35.01 24.20
CA ASP A 32 0.67 -35.15 22.89
C ASP A 32 -0.19 -34.55 21.77
N GLU A 33 -1.51 -34.74 21.84
CA GLU A 33 -2.47 -34.14 20.92
C GLU A 33 -2.43 -32.61 21.00
N LEU A 34 -2.46 -32.05 22.21
CA LEU A 34 -2.33 -30.61 22.42
C LEU A 34 -1.01 -30.10 21.85
N LEU A 35 0.09 -30.82 22.08
CA LEU A 35 1.40 -30.42 21.58
C LEU A 35 1.48 -30.41 20.05
N ILE A 36 0.84 -31.37 19.37
CA ILE A 36 0.69 -31.37 17.91
C ILE A 36 0.00 -30.09 17.45
N HIS A 37 -1.13 -29.73 18.09
CA HIS A 37 -1.84 -28.49 17.80
C HIS A 37 -1.02 -27.24 18.09
N LEU A 38 -0.20 -27.23 19.13
CA LEU A 38 0.66 -26.09 19.48
C LEU A 38 1.82 -25.90 18.51
N LYS A 39 2.28 -26.96 17.85
CA LYS A 39 3.38 -26.91 16.86
C LYS A 39 2.90 -26.69 15.43
N ASN A 40 1.60 -26.77 15.18
CA ASN A 40 1.00 -26.56 13.87
C ASN A 40 0.36 -25.17 13.78
N GLN A 41 0.89 -24.31 12.91
CA GLN A 41 0.35 -22.96 12.70
C GLN A 41 -1.10 -22.98 12.17
N ASP A 42 -1.46 -23.98 11.36
CA ASP A 42 -2.78 -24.13 10.74
C ASP A 42 -3.77 -24.85 11.68
N SER A 43 -3.42 -24.93 12.96
CA SER A 43 -4.27 -25.53 13.98
C SER A 43 -5.47 -24.63 14.26
N TRP A 44 -6.66 -25.23 14.35
CA TRP A 44 -7.90 -24.56 14.74
C TRP A 44 -7.75 -23.74 16.04
N LEU A 45 -6.84 -24.14 16.93
CA LEU A 45 -6.54 -23.46 18.18
C LEU A 45 -6.07 -22.02 17.94
N TYR A 46 -5.24 -21.79 16.92
CA TYR A 46 -4.73 -20.47 16.59
C TYR A 46 -5.81 -19.62 15.93
N ASP A 47 -6.50 -20.15 14.93
CA ASP A 47 -7.48 -19.38 14.16
C ASP A 47 -8.76 -19.06 14.93
N PHE A 48 -9.33 -20.07 15.60
CA PHE A 48 -10.67 -19.96 16.18
C PHE A 48 -10.71 -19.65 17.66
N TYR A 49 -9.64 -19.94 18.42
CA TYR A 49 -9.63 -19.73 19.87
C TYR A 49 -8.68 -18.59 20.30
N LEU A 50 -7.44 -18.58 19.79
CA LEU A 50 -6.41 -17.67 20.28
C LEU A 50 -6.37 -16.31 19.57
N ARG A 51 -6.69 -16.24 18.26
CA ARG A 51 -6.52 -15.03 17.44
C ARG A 51 -7.08 -13.77 18.08
N GLN A 52 -8.40 -13.72 18.25
CA GLN A 52 -9.05 -12.52 18.78
C GLN A 52 -8.64 -12.24 20.22
N LYS A 53 -8.40 -13.28 21.03
CA LYS A 53 -7.96 -13.11 22.42
C LYS A 53 -6.56 -12.48 22.51
N CYS A 54 -5.64 -12.89 21.66
CA CYS A 54 -4.28 -12.37 21.62
C CYS A 54 -4.26 -10.91 21.16
N ILE A 55 -4.99 -10.58 20.09
CA ILE A 55 -5.11 -9.21 19.58
C ILE A 55 -5.80 -8.30 20.60
N ASN A 56 -6.92 -8.75 21.19
CA ASN A 56 -7.59 -7.97 22.24
C ASN A 56 -6.67 -7.74 23.44
N LEU A 57 -5.89 -8.74 23.87
CA LEU A 57 -4.93 -8.56 24.95
C LEU A 57 -3.81 -7.60 24.56
N PHE A 58 -3.29 -7.70 23.33
CA PHE A 58 -2.26 -6.81 22.81
C PHE A 58 -2.72 -5.35 22.87
N VAL A 59 -3.89 -5.04 22.29
CA VAL A 59 -4.47 -3.69 22.28
C VAL A 59 -4.76 -3.19 23.70
N ARG A 60 -5.41 -4.02 24.54
CA ARG A 60 -5.73 -3.66 25.94
C ARG A 60 -4.51 -3.35 26.79
N THR A 61 -3.35 -3.89 26.43
CA THR A 61 -2.10 -3.68 27.17
C THR A 61 -1.21 -2.60 26.54
N GLY A 62 -1.80 -1.70 25.75
CA GLY A 62 -1.13 -0.54 25.15
C GLY A 62 -0.43 -0.81 23.83
N GLY A 63 -0.66 -1.98 23.22
CA GLY A 63 -0.24 -2.25 21.85
C GLY A 63 -1.03 -1.43 20.85
N PHE A 64 -0.40 -1.04 19.75
CA PHE A 64 -1.05 -0.37 18.63
C PHE A 64 -0.74 -1.13 17.34
N ILE A 65 -1.59 -0.95 16.35
CA ILE A 65 -1.47 -1.57 15.03
C ILE A 65 -1.15 -0.45 14.05
N SER A 66 0.00 -0.51 13.40
CA SER A 66 0.43 0.49 12.43
C SER A 66 -0.43 0.40 11.16
N ILE A 67 -0.66 1.52 10.49
CA ILE A 67 -1.50 1.62 9.27
C ILE A 67 -1.07 0.61 8.17
N GLN A 68 0.20 0.24 8.14
CA GLN A 68 0.79 -0.68 7.14
C GLN A 68 0.72 -2.17 7.51
N LEU A 69 0.25 -2.53 8.71
CA LEU A 69 0.17 -3.93 9.16
C LEU A 69 -1.24 -4.26 9.60
N SER A 70 -1.79 -5.38 9.13
CA SER A 70 -3.08 -5.86 9.63
C SER A 70 -2.92 -6.60 10.96
N ASP A 71 -4.02 -6.72 11.70
CA ASP A 71 -4.14 -7.59 12.87
C ASP A 71 -3.70 -9.03 12.55
N ASP A 72 -3.98 -9.50 11.33
CA ASP A 72 -3.62 -10.84 10.86
C ASP A 72 -2.12 -11.01 10.68
N ASP A 73 -1.45 -10.02 10.09
CA ASP A 73 0.00 -10.05 9.89
C ASP A 73 0.73 -10.10 11.23
N LEU A 74 0.33 -9.23 12.16
CA LEU A 74 0.89 -9.19 13.51
C LEU A 74 0.65 -10.50 14.26
N TYR A 75 -0.56 -11.03 14.20
CA TYR A 75 -0.89 -12.28 14.85
C TYR A 75 -0.04 -13.42 14.29
N LYS A 76 0.10 -13.52 12.96
CA LYS A 76 0.90 -14.53 12.28
C LYS A 76 2.36 -14.49 12.71
N ILE A 77 2.97 -13.30 12.75
CA ILE A 77 4.35 -13.11 13.25
C ILE A 77 4.49 -13.62 14.69
N GLY A 78 3.50 -13.31 15.54
CA GLY A 78 3.45 -13.77 16.92
C GLY A 78 3.36 -15.30 17.05
N VAL A 79 2.51 -15.94 16.25
CA VAL A 79 2.32 -17.41 16.22
C VAL A 79 3.58 -18.10 15.72
N GLU A 80 4.12 -17.71 14.57
CA GLU A 80 5.33 -18.31 14.00
C GLU A 80 6.52 -18.25 14.96
N THR A 81 6.70 -17.10 15.61
CA THR A 81 7.76 -16.91 16.61
C THR A 81 7.53 -17.82 17.82
N THR A 82 6.28 -17.97 18.26
CA THR A 82 5.93 -18.85 19.38
C THR A 82 6.18 -20.31 19.04
N ILE A 83 5.81 -20.78 17.86
CA ILE A 83 6.07 -22.14 17.38
C ILE A 83 7.58 -22.41 17.32
N LYS A 84 8.36 -21.48 16.77
CA LYS A 84 9.84 -21.55 16.77
C LYS A 84 10.41 -21.68 18.18
N GLN A 85 9.83 -20.99 19.17
CA GLN A 85 10.24 -21.11 20.57
C GLN A 85 9.88 -22.48 21.17
N ILE A 86 8.65 -22.96 20.94
CA ILE A 86 8.17 -24.27 21.40
C ILE A 86 9.05 -25.39 20.84
N ASN A 87 9.41 -25.34 19.56
CA ASN A 87 10.26 -26.35 18.93
C ASN A 87 11.68 -26.39 19.49
N LYS A 88 12.18 -25.29 20.06
CA LYS A 88 13.48 -25.25 20.74
C LYS A 88 13.40 -25.75 22.18
N ARG A 89 12.48 -25.19 22.97
CA ARG A 89 12.28 -25.53 24.38
C ARG A 89 10.92 -25.05 24.84
N TYR A 90 10.22 -25.90 25.59
CA TYR A 90 8.96 -25.51 26.22
C TYR A 90 9.19 -24.46 27.31
N PHE A 91 8.38 -23.42 27.28
CA PHE A 91 8.30 -22.40 28.35
C PHE A 91 7.13 -22.66 29.31
N PHE A 92 6.56 -23.86 29.23
CA PHE A 92 5.52 -24.40 30.08
C PHE A 92 5.91 -25.82 30.49
N ASP A 93 5.29 -26.33 31.54
CA ASP A 93 5.52 -27.69 32.03
C ASP A 93 4.42 -28.58 31.45
N LEU A 94 4.78 -29.47 30.52
CA LEU A 94 3.80 -30.30 29.81
C LEU A 94 3.11 -31.29 30.77
N GLU A 95 3.83 -31.78 31.77
CA GLU A 95 3.35 -32.79 32.72
C GLU A 95 2.50 -32.15 33.82
N ASN A 96 2.98 -31.04 34.39
CA ASN A 96 2.37 -30.46 35.59
C ASN A 96 1.36 -29.34 35.31
N ASP A 97 1.45 -28.63 34.18
CA ASP A 97 0.47 -27.58 33.87
C ASP A 97 -0.81 -28.18 33.27
N SER A 98 -1.98 -27.70 33.69
CA SER A 98 -3.23 -28.02 33.00
C SER A 98 -3.23 -27.49 31.56
N ASN A 99 -4.00 -28.12 30.66
CA ASN A 99 -4.10 -27.66 29.27
C ASN A 99 -4.52 -26.19 29.20
N THR A 100 -5.48 -25.78 30.02
CA THR A 100 -5.89 -24.38 30.13
C THR A 100 -4.74 -23.45 30.51
N LYS A 101 -3.89 -23.85 31.48
CA LYS A 101 -2.74 -23.05 31.91
C LYS A 101 -1.67 -22.95 30.83
N ILE A 102 -1.44 -24.04 30.10
CA ILE A 102 -0.55 -24.05 28.92
C ILE A 102 -1.09 -23.05 27.88
N ILE A 103 -2.37 -23.12 27.53
CA ILE A 103 -3.00 -22.20 26.58
C ILE A 103 -2.89 -20.73 27.01
N HIS A 104 -3.06 -20.41 28.29
CA HIS A 104 -2.84 -19.04 28.79
C HIS A 104 -1.38 -18.58 28.65
N LYS A 105 -0.41 -19.48 28.86
CA LYS A 105 1.01 -19.19 28.62
C LYS A 105 1.30 -18.97 27.14
N ILE A 106 0.68 -19.74 26.24
CA ILE A 106 0.78 -19.56 24.79
C ILE A 106 0.23 -18.20 24.38
N LEU A 107 -0.98 -17.86 24.82
CA LEU A 107 -1.62 -16.56 24.59
C LEU A 107 -0.69 -15.41 25.02
N SER A 108 -0.18 -15.48 26.26
CA SER A 108 0.74 -14.48 26.79
C SER A 108 2.03 -14.39 25.97
N ARG A 109 2.53 -15.53 25.48
CA ARG A 109 3.76 -15.59 24.67
C ARG A 109 3.55 -14.95 23.30
N ILE A 110 2.44 -15.25 22.62
CA ILE A 110 2.08 -14.64 21.34
C ILE A 110 1.98 -13.13 21.50
N THR A 111 1.19 -12.64 22.46
CA THR A 111 1.06 -11.20 22.72
C THR A 111 2.40 -10.54 23.01
N ASN A 112 3.29 -11.20 23.78
CA ASN A 112 4.62 -10.67 24.04
C ASN A 112 5.53 -10.69 22.80
N ASN A 113 5.42 -11.70 21.94
CA ASN A 113 6.16 -11.74 20.68
C ASN A 113 5.71 -10.62 19.73
N ILE A 114 4.41 -10.34 19.65
CA ILE A 114 3.87 -9.18 18.92
C ILE A 114 4.43 -7.87 19.50
N LYS A 115 4.41 -7.68 20.83
CA LYS A 115 5.01 -6.49 21.45
C LYS A 115 6.51 -6.36 21.16
N ASN A 116 7.24 -7.47 21.20
CA ASN A 116 8.67 -7.49 20.92
C ASN A 116 8.98 -7.08 19.49
N TYR A 117 8.07 -7.33 18.53
CA TYR A 117 8.22 -6.86 17.16
C TYR A 117 8.28 -5.32 17.09
N PHE A 118 7.59 -4.60 17.97
CA PHE A 118 7.67 -3.13 18.03
C PHE A 118 8.81 -2.61 18.92
N SER A 119 9.64 -3.49 19.50
CA SER A 119 10.71 -3.06 20.41
C SER A 119 11.97 -2.65 19.63
N PRO A 120 12.47 -1.40 19.79
CA PRO A 120 13.64 -0.92 19.06
C PRO A 120 14.93 -1.66 19.44
N PHE A 121 14.95 -2.35 20.58
CA PHE A 121 16.11 -3.09 21.09
C PHE A 121 16.22 -4.53 20.54
N ARG A 122 15.27 -4.98 19.72
CA ARG A 122 15.27 -6.34 19.14
C ARG A 122 15.88 -6.33 17.74
N LYS A 123 16.63 -7.40 17.42
CA LYS A 123 17.34 -7.60 16.14
C LYS A 123 16.42 -7.72 14.91
N ILE A 124 15.13 -8.02 15.11
CA ILE A 124 14.11 -8.02 14.07
C ILE A 124 12.96 -7.25 14.69
N ASN A 125 12.78 -6.00 14.28
CA ASN A 125 11.71 -5.14 14.77
C ASN A 125 11.05 -4.38 13.61
N TYR A 126 9.88 -3.80 13.89
CA TYR A 126 9.09 -3.01 12.96
C TYR A 126 9.90 -1.89 12.31
N THR A 127 10.72 -1.17 13.08
CA THR A 127 11.53 -0.06 12.58
C THR A 127 12.52 -0.52 11.49
N GLN A 128 13.17 -1.66 11.69
CA GLN A 128 14.09 -2.22 10.69
C GLN A 128 13.36 -2.75 9.46
N PHE A 129 12.18 -3.34 9.65
CA PHE A 129 11.36 -3.80 8.54
C PHE A 129 10.80 -2.63 7.71
N ASN A 130 10.31 -1.58 8.37
CA ASN A 130 9.85 -0.37 7.68
C ASN A 130 10.98 0.32 6.93
N ASN A 131 12.16 0.45 7.54
CA ASN A 131 13.31 1.02 6.83
C ASN A 131 13.67 0.20 5.58
N TYR A 132 13.65 -1.13 5.67
CA TYR A 132 13.86 -2.01 4.52
C TYR A 132 12.78 -1.82 3.43
N LEU A 133 11.50 -1.66 3.80
CA LEU A 133 10.43 -1.41 2.84
C LEU A 133 10.62 -0.07 2.11
N TYR A 134 10.93 1.00 2.84
CA TYR A 134 11.21 2.31 2.24
C TYR A 134 12.41 2.25 1.29
N GLU A 135 13.49 1.56 1.67
CA GLU A 135 14.65 1.36 0.81
C GLU A 135 14.31 0.58 -0.47
N MET A 136 13.35 -0.36 -0.42
CA MET A 136 12.91 -1.13 -1.59
C MET A 136 11.98 -0.33 -2.50
N GLU A 137 11.05 0.45 -1.95
CA GLU A 137 10.19 1.36 -2.72
C GLU A 137 11.03 2.40 -3.48
N ASP A 138 12.03 3.00 -2.83
CA ASP A 138 12.95 3.95 -3.48
C ASP A 138 13.75 3.29 -4.64
N LEU A 139 14.10 2.00 -4.52
CA LEU A 139 14.81 1.25 -5.55
C LEU A 139 13.92 0.90 -6.74
N ASP A 140 12.66 0.53 -6.51
CA ASP A 140 11.69 0.22 -7.58
C ASP A 140 11.36 1.49 -8.38
N ASP A 141 11.15 2.63 -7.71
CA ASP A 141 10.94 3.92 -8.36
C ASP A 141 12.14 4.34 -9.24
N ALA A 142 13.36 4.09 -8.75
CA ALA A 142 14.57 4.33 -9.51
C ALA A 142 14.68 3.41 -10.74
N PHE A 143 14.30 2.13 -10.59
CA PHE A 143 14.30 1.16 -11.68
C PHE A 143 13.27 1.50 -12.76
N GLU A 144 12.05 1.89 -12.38
CA GLU A 144 11.03 2.32 -13.35
C GLU A 144 11.47 3.54 -14.16
N LYS A 145 12.09 4.53 -13.51
CA LYS A 145 12.66 5.70 -14.22
C LYS A 145 13.73 5.29 -15.23
N ILE A 146 14.63 4.41 -14.84
CA ILE A 146 15.69 3.89 -15.73
C ILE A 146 15.07 3.13 -16.92
N VAL A 147 14.07 2.28 -16.68
CA VAL A 147 13.38 1.54 -17.76
C VAL A 147 12.67 2.48 -18.72
N GLN A 148 11.98 3.51 -18.21
CA GLN A 148 11.35 4.55 -19.03
C GLN A 148 12.38 5.32 -19.84
N GLU A 149 13.51 5.73 -19.25
CA GLU A 149 14.60 6.41 -19.96
C GLU A 149 15.20 5.53 -21.06
N ILE A 150 15.47 4.25 -20.78
CA ILE A 150 15.98 3.28 -21.76
C ILE A 150 14.98 3.07 -22.91
N ASP A 151 13.69 2.96 -22.62
CA ASP A 151 12.68 2.78 -23.65
C ASP A 151 12.49 4.04 -24.50
N LEU A 152 12.68 5.23 -23.94
CA LEU A 152 12.72 6.48 -24.70
C LEU A 152 13.99 6.58 -25.58
N GLU A 153 15.15 6.14 -25.11
CA GLU A 153 16.38 6.07 -25.92
C GLU A 153 16.27 5.11 -27.11
N LYS A 154 15.46 4.04 -27.00
CA LYS A 154 15.20 3.09 -28.09
C LYS A 154 14.31 3.68 -29.19
N ILE A 155 13.52 4.71 -28.90
CA ILE A 155 12.67 5.36 -29.90
C ILE A 155 13.54 6.35 -30.67
N ASP A 156 13.58 6.18 -32.00
CA ASP A 156 14.34 7.08 -32.86
C ASP A 156 13.90 8.55 -32.67
N ARG A 157 14.89 9.44 -32.58
CA ARG A 157 14.72 10.85 -32.24
C ARG A 157 13.77 11.57 -33.20
N GLU A 158 13.73 11.18 -34.48
CA GLU A 158 12.79 11.74 -35.47
C GLU A 158 11.36 11.25 -35.26
N THR A 159 11.19 10.02 -34.77
CA THR A 159 9.86 9.49 -34.40
C THR A 159 9.25 10.29 -33.25
N ILE A 160 10.06 10.66 -32.25
CA ILE A 160 9.63 11.52 -31.13
C ILE A 160 9.24 12.91 -31.65
N LYS A 161 10.04 13.52 -32.53
CA LYS A 161 9.68 14.82 -33.14
C LYS A 161 8.36 14.77 -33.90
N ILE A 162 8.14 13.72 -34.69
CA ILE A 162 6.88 13.52 -35.43
C ILE A 162 5.70 13.38 -34.47
N GLY A 163 5.88 12.67 -33.36
CA GLY A 163 4.86 12.54 -32.30
C GLY A 163 4.53 13.87 -31.63
N LEU A 164 5.54 14.62 -31.19
CA LEU A 164 5.39 15.92 -30.55
C LEU A 164 4.68 16.93 -31.47
N LYS A 165 5.05 16.94 -32.76
CA LYS A 165 4.38 17.77 -33.76
C LYS A 165 2.89 17.46 -33.87
N LYS A 166 2.51 16.17 -33.87
CA LYS A 166 1.09 15.76 -33.90
C LYS A 166 0.34 16.14 -32.63
N VAL A 167 0.97 16.04 -31.45
CA VAL A 167 0.36 16.45 -30.18
C VAL A 167 0.01 17.93 -30.22
N TRP A 168 0.93 18.78 -30.70
CA TRP A 168 0.66 20.20 -30.89
C TRP A 168 -0.46 20.46 -31.90
N GLU A 169 -0.39 19.87 -33.10
CA GLU A 169 -1.41 20.07 -34.14
C GLU A 169 -2.82 19.68 -33.69
N ASN A 170 -2.95 18.63 -32.87
CA ASN A 170 -4.24 18.17 -32.34
C ASN A 170 -4.76 18.99 -31.16
N SER A 171 -3.90 19.75 -30.48
CA SER A 171 -4.22 20.51 -29.28
C SER A 171 -4.48 22.00 -29.55
N ILE A 172 -4.29 22.49 -30.77
CA ILE A 172 -4.60 23.88 -31.17
C ILE A 172 -6.05 24.31 -30.83
N VAL A 173 -6.98 23.36 -30.79
CA VAL A 173 -8.41 23.60 -30.50
C VAL A 173 -8.75 23.29 -29.03
N ASP A 174 -7.80 22.75 -28.27
CA ASP A 174 -7.97 22.42 -26.87
C ASP A 174 -7.76 23.68 -26.01
N MET A 175 -8.74 24.02 -25.18
CA MET A 175 -8.64 25.18 -24.28
C MET A 175 -7.82 24.89 -23.02
N ASP A 176 -7.56 23.61 -22.75
CA ASP A 176 -6.85 23.15 -21.55
C ASP A 176 -5.37 22.81 -21.83
N PHE A 177 -4.90 23.03 -23.06
CA PHE A 177 -3.52 22.77 -23.46
C PHE A 177 -2.93 23.98 -24.17
N ASP A 178 -1.97 24.66 -23.54
CA ASP A 178 -1.37 25.87 -24.07
C ASP A 178 0.11 25.71 -24.51
N MET A 179 0.71 26.81 -24.95
CA MET A 179 2.10 26.82 -25.42
C MET A 179 3.10 26.47 -24.30
N GLN A 180 2.79 26.79 -23.04
CA GLN A 180 3.63 26.45 -21.90
C GLN A 180 3.61 24.94 -21.66
N ASP A 181 2.42 24.33 -21.71
CA ASP A 181 2.27 22.87 -21.60
C ASP A 181 3.06 22.14 -22.69
N PHE A 182 3.04 22.67 -23.92
CA PHE A 182 3.80 22.11 -25.02
C PHE A 182 5.32 22.24 -24.84
N GLN A 183 5.80 23.34 -24.25
CA GLN A 183 7.22 23.54 -23.95
C GLN A 183 7.72 22.55 -22.91
N ASP A 184 6.97 22.37 -21.83
CA ASP A 184 7.32 21.45 -20.74
C ASP A 184 7.44 20.00 -21.27
N ILE A 185 6.54 19.61 -22.19
CA ILE A 185 6.61 18.30 -22.85
C ILE A 185 7.84 18.20 -23.76
N CYS A 186 8.13 19.22 -24.58
CA CYS A 186 9.30 19.20 -25.45
C CYS A 186 10.61 19.08 -24.66
N GLU A 187 10.72 19.81 -23.56
CA GLU A 187 11.90 19.77 -22.67
C GLU A 187 12.08 18.40 -22.03
N LYS A 188 10.99 17.74 -21.63
CA LYS A 188 11.02 16.37 -21.10
C LYS A 188 11.62 15.36 -22.06
N PHE A 189 11.52 15.61 -23.38
CA PHE A 189 12.13 14.78 -24.42
C PHE A 189 13.45 15.35 -24.97
N GLY A 190 14.00 16.42 -24.37
CA GLY A 190 15.28 17.01 -24.78
C GLY A 190 15.24 17.78 -26.10
N PHE A 191 14.09 18.40 -26.42
CA PHE A 191 13.91 19.26 -27.59
C PHE A 191 13.46 20.66 -27.17
N ARG A 192 13.83 21.68 -27.95
CA ARG A 192 13.17 22.98 -27.84
C ARG A 192 11.92 22.93 -28.70
N SER A 193 10.86 23.60 -28.28
CA SER A 193 9.61 23.72 -29.06
C SER A 193 9.87 24.25 -30.48
N LEU A 194 10.81 25.19 -30.64
CA LEU A 194 11.28 25.71 -31.93
C LEU A 194 11.95 24.66 -32.84
N ASP A 195 12.51 23.59 -32.26
CA ASP A 195 13.11 22.49 -33.04
C ASP A 195 12.01 21.54 -33.59
N ILE A 196 10.77 21.67 -33.10
CA ILE A 196 9.60 20.86 -33.47
C ILE A 196 8.64 21.65 -34.37
N LEU A 197 8.45 22.94 -34.09
CA LEU A 197 7.55 23.83 -34.82
C LEU A 197 8.26 24.45 -36.03
N ASN A 198 7.60 24.42 -37.19
CA ASN A 198 8.10 25.03 -38.43
C ASN A 198 7.84 26.55 -38.51
N TYR A 199 7.37 27.17 -37.44
CA TYR A 199 7.02 28.58 -37.35
C TYR A 199 7.34 29.10 -35.95
N ASP A 200 7.54 30.42 -35.81
CA ASP A 200 7.72 31.04 -34.50
C ASP A 200 6.35 31.19 -33.82
N PRO A 201 6.06 30.44 -32.75
CA PRO A 201 4.76 30.49 -32.07
C PRO A 201 4.52 31.84 -31.36
N TYR A 202 5.55 32.65 -31.17
CA TYR A 202 5.47 33.99 -30.60
C TYR A 202 5.40 35.09 -31.66
N SER A 203 5.50 34.73 -32.94
CA SER A 203 5.29 35.67 -34.04
C SER A 203 3.79 35.86 -34.28
N PHE A 204 3.21 36.90 -33.67
CA PHE A 204 1.85 37.30 -33.97
C PHE A 204 1.80 37.88 -35.39
N ALA A 205 1.21 37.14 -36.34
CA ALA A 205 0.99 37.57 -37.71
C ALA A 205 -0.07 38.70 -37.86
N PHE A 206 -0.53 39.26 -36.75
CA PHE A 206 -1.51 40.33 -36.72
C PHE A 206 -1.09 41.45 -35.76
N LYS A 207 -1.40 42.68 -36.17
CA LYS A 207 -1.29 43.89 -35.35
C LYS A 207 -2.67 44.26 -34.82
N ILE A 208 -2.76 44.59 -33.54
CA ILE A 208 -3.98 45.14 -32.95
C ILE A 208 -3.94 46.67 -33.13
N THR A 209 -4.91 47.22 -33.85
CA THR A 209 -5.04 48.67 -34.07
C THR A 209 -6.37 49.19 -33.57
N LYS A 210 -6.46 50.50 -33.32
CA LYS A 210 -7.70 51.18 -32.92
C LYS A 210 -8.26 51.92 -34.13
N GLU A 211 -9.50 51.60 -34.49
CA GLU A 211 -10.20 52.25 -35.59
C GLU A 211 -11.35 53.11 -35.04
N SER A 212 -11.39 54.39 -35.42
CA SER A 212 -12.43 55.32 -34.98
C SER A 212 -13.75 55.04 -35.69
N LEU A 213 -14.81 54.88 -34.91
CA LEU A 213 -16.18 54.83 -35.38
C LEU A 213 -16.77 56.25 -35.47
N ASN A 214 -17.80 56.44 -36.28
CA ASN A 214 -18.44 57.74 -36.56
C ASN A 214 -19.03 58.48 -35.34
N ASN A 215 -18.96 57.90 -34.15
CA ASN A 215 -19.60 58.38 -32.92
C ASN A 215 -18.61 58.63 -31.75
N ASN A 216 -17.35 59.00 -32.01
CA ASN A 216 -16.28 59.18 -30.99
C ASN A 216 -15.91 57.91 -30.20
N PHE A 217 -16.39 56.75 -30.62
CA PHE A 217 -15.99 55.45 -30.08
C PHE A 217 -14.91 54.82 -30.96
N TYR A 218 -14.16 53.88 -30.41
CA TYR A 218 -13.15 53.13 -31.16
C TYR A 218 -13.46 51.62 -31.06
N GLN A 219 -13.22 50.89 -32.14
CA GLN A 219 -13.16 49.43 -32.10
C GLN A 219 -11.71 48.96 -32.21
N LEU A 220 -11.40 47.83 -31.57
CA LEU A 220 -10.15 47.13 -31.76
C LEU A 220 -10.26 46.29 -33.04
N THR A 221 -9.40 46.56 -34.00
CA THR A 221 -9.36 45.84 -35.29
C THR A 221 -8.07 45.03 -35.37
N LEU A 222 -8.20 43.74 -35.70
CA LEU A 222 -7.08 42.85 -36.00
C LEU A 222 -6.67 43.07 -37.46
N VAL A 223 -5.43 43.52 -37.67
CA VAL A 223 -4.85 43.73 -38.99
C VAL A 223 -3.85 42.62 -39.24
N PHE A 224 -4.14 41.73 -40.18
CA PHE A 224 -3.22 40.68 -40.60
C PHE A 224 -2.22 41.27 -41.59
N ASP A 225 -0.91 41.10 -41.34
CA ASP A 225 0.09 41.45 -42.35
C ASP A 225 0.01 40.38 -43.44
N GLU A 226 -0.41 40.73 -44.67
CA GLU A 226 -0.31 39.83 -45.83
C GLU A 226 1.17 39.68 -46.23
N GLY A 227 1.88 38.82 -45.50
CA GLY A 227 3.19 38.34 -45.91
C GLY A 227 3.07 37.51 -47.18
N SER A 228 3.67 38.00 -48.26
CA SER A 228 3.80 37.32 -49.55
C SER A 228 4.27 35.88 -49.38
N VAL A 229 3.45 34.92 -49.82
CA VAL A 229 3.86 33.54 -50.00
C VAL A 229 4.94 33.52 -51.09
N ALA A 230 6.17 33.19 -50.69
CA ALA A 230 7.27 32.79 -51.57
C ALA A 230 7.67 31.36 -51.20
#